data_AF-A0A269PHI4-F1
#
_entry.id   AF-A0A269PHI4-F1
#
_cell.length_a   1.000
_cell.length_b   1.000
_cell.length_c   1.000
_cell.angle_alpha   90.00
_cell.angle_beta   90.00
_cell.angle_gamma   90.00
#
_symmetry.space_group_name_H-M   'P 1'
#
loop_
_entity.id
_entity.type
_entity.pdbx_description
1 polymer ?
#
loop_
_entity_poly.entity_id
_entity_poly.type
_entity_poly.pdbx_seq_one_letter_code
_entity_poly.pdbx_strand_id
1 'polypeptide(L)' 'MNKNKGYILRLLIVIDAFFNVLLLNGSEDHTISGRVGYKAHKTKKKRWLLAEKVINTLFWFDKNHCYNSIEWDEI' A
#
# COMPACT_ATOMS: atom_id res chain seq x y z
N MET A 1 10.10 -6.22 -6.00
CA MET A 1 9.66 -5.23 -7.04
C MET A 1 9.65 -5.80 -8.49
N ASN A 2 8.48 -5.83 -9.15
CA ASN A 2 8.28 -6.39 -10.51
C ASN A 2 8.95 -5.51 -11.61
N LYS A 3 9.71 -6.11 -12.54
CA LYS A 3 10.70 -5.40 -13.39
C LYS A 3 10.13 -4.50 -14.50
N ASN A 4 8.85 -4.61 -14.85
CA ASN A 4 8.24 -3.87 -15.97
C ASN A 4 7.15 -2.87 -15.53
N LYS A 5 7.45 -2.00 -14.55
CA LYS A 5 6.57 -0.86 -14.23
C LYS A 5 6.97 0.35 -15.08
N GLY A 6 6.00 0.96 -15.76
CA GLY A 6 6.23 2.19 -16.54
C GLY A 6 6.77 3.32 -15.68
N TYR A 7 7.49 4.28 -16.29
CA TYR A 7 8.15 5.38 -15.58
C TYR A 7 7.21 6.16 -14.65
N ILE A 8 6.03 6.54 -15.15
CA ILE A 8 5.02 7.28 -14.38
C ILE A 8 4.57 6.46 -13.17
N LEU A 9 4.29 5.17 -13.34
CA LEU A 9 3.87 4.30 -12.24
C LEU A 9 4.96 4.18 -11.16
N ARG A 10 6.23 4.11 -11.56
CA ARG A 10 7.35 4.09 -10.61
C ARG A 10 7.43 5.37 -9.79
N LEU A 11 7.27 6.53 -10.43
CA LEU A 11 7.22 7.81 -9.71
C LEU A 11 6.06 7.87 -8.73
N LEU A 12 4.85 7.45 -9.14
CA LEU A 12 3.68 7.43 -8.27
C LEU A 12 3.88 6.53 -7.04
N ILE A 13 4.54 5.36 -7.21
CA ILE A 13 4.87 4.47 -6.10
C ILE A 13 5.84 5.14 -5.12
N VAL A 14 6.90 5.79 -5.63
CA VAL A 14 7.86 6.49 -4.78
C VAL A 14 7.20 7.65 -4.03
N ILE A 15 6.30 8.40 -4.68
CA ILE A 15 5.53 9.46 -4.03
C ILE A 15 4.65 8.90 -2.91
N ASP A 16 4.00 7.76 -3.14
CA ASP A 16 3.17 7.12 -2.11
C ASP A 16 3.99 6.62 -0.91
N ALA A 17 5.14 5.98 -1.16
CA ALA A 17 6.07 5.57 -0.12
C ALA A 17 6.62 6.78 0.66
N PHE A 18 6.95 7.89 -0.04
CA PHE A 18 7.37 9.14 0.59
C PHE A 18 6.32 9.67 1.57
N PHE A 19 5.04 9.67 1.20
CA PHE A 19 3.97 10.09 2.12
C PHE A 19 3.72 9.09 3.25
N ASN A 20 3.94 7.79 3.04
CA ASN A 20 3.91 6.80 4.13
C ASN A 20 4.94 7.11 5.22
N VAL A 21 6.17 7.47 4.81
CA VAL A 21 7.23 7.90 5.73
C VAL A 21 6.85 9.24 6.38
N LEU A 22 6.55 10.26 5.56
CA LEU A 22 6.34 11.63 6.03
C LEU A 22 5.14 11.78 6.97
N LEU A 23 4.00 11.15 6.67
CA LEU A 23 2.74 11.36 7.41
C LEU A 23 2.47 10.28 8.45
N LEU A 24 2.94 9.05 8.21
CA LEU A 24 2.57 7.88 9.03
C LEU A 24 3.77 7.25 9.75
N ASN A 25 4.96 7.85 9.64
CA ASN A 25 6.22 7.31 10.16
C ASN A 25 6.37 5.82 9.81
N GLY A 26 6.08 5.48 8.55
CA GLY A 26 6.21 4.13 8.00
C GLY A 26 7.61 3.84 7.49
N SER A 27 7.87 2.58 7.15
CA SER A 27 9.08 2.23 6.40
C SER A 27 8.97 2.73 4.95
N GLU A 28 10.11 3.11 4.42
CA GLU A 28 10.36 3.52 3.04
C GLU A 28 10.16 2.39 2.02
N ASP A 29 10.23 1.13 2.47
CA ASP A 29 10.05 -0.07 1.65
C ASP A 29 8.58 -0.38 1.40
N HIS A 30 7.67 0.38 2.02
CA HIS A 30 6.24 0.19 1.92
C HIS A 30 5.49 1.44 1.46
N THR A 31 4.61 1.23 0.49
CA THR A 31 3.53 2.14 0.13
C THR A 31 2.48 2.23 1.24
N ILE A 32 1.65 3.28 1.22
CA ILE A 32 0.52 3.41 2.13
C ILE A 32 -0.45 2.25 1.92
N SER A 33 -0.74 1.90 0.66
CA SER A 33 -1.63 0.80 0.32
C SER A 33 -1.09 -0.55 0.80
N GLY A 34 0.21 -0.81 0.62
CA GLY A 34 0.88 -2.03 1.10
C GLY A 34 0.90 -2.13 2.63
N ARG A 35 1.23 -1.03 3.32
CA ARG A 35 1.16 -0.97 4.79
C ARG A 35 -0.25 -1.24 5.31
N VAL A 36 -1.25 -0.60 4.71
CA VAL A 36 -2.65 -0.77 5.10
C VAL A 36 -3.09 -2.21 4.87
N GLY A 37 -2.81 -2.78 3.69
CA GLY A 37 -3.09 -4.18 3.38
C GLY A 37 -2.44 -5.12 4.38
N TYR A 38 -1.15 -4.93 4.69
CA TYR A 38 -0.42 -5.75 5.64
C TYR A 38 -1.01 -5.69 7.05
N LYS A 39 -1.27 -4.47 7.56
CA LYS A 39 -1.86 -4.29 8.90
C LYS A 39 -3.30 -4.80 8.97
N ALA A 40 -4.10 -4.59 7.93
CA ALA A 40 -5.46 -5.13 7.84
C ALA A 40 -5.43 -6.66 7.85
N HIS A 41 -4.55 -7.27 7.05
CA HIS A 41 -4.39 -8.70 6.96
C HIS A 41 -3.90 -9.34 8.27
N LYS A 42 -2.82 -8.82 8.86
CA LYS A 42 -2.20 -9.39 10.08
C LYS A 42 -2.98 -9.09 11.35
N THR A 43 -3.43 -7.86 11.55
CA THR A 43 -3.98 -7.44 12.85
C THR A 43 -5.49 -7.56 12.93
N LYS A 44 -6.19 -7.60 11.79
CA LYS A 44 -7.66 -7.62 11.69
C LYS A 44 -8.37 -6.50 12.49
N LYS A 45 -7.66 -5.43 12.87
CA LYS A 45 -8.25 -4.31 13.62
C LYS A 45 -9.18 -3.53 12.69
N LYS A 46 -10.36 -3.16 13.20
CA LYS A 46 -11.41 -2.45 12.45
C LYS A 46 -10.90 -1.21 11.70
N ARG A 47 -10.02 -0.42 12.31
CA ARG A 47 -9.45 0.78 11.67
C ARG A 47 -8.70 0.48 10.37
N TRP A 48 -7.96 -0.64 10.32
CA TRP A 48 -7.18 -1.02 9.15
C TRP A 48 -8.05 -1.67 8.09
N LEU A 49 -9.03 -2.48 8.49
CA LEU A 49 -10.03 -3.04 7.56
C LEU A 49 -10.87 -1.93 6.91
N LEU A 50 -11.21 -0.87 7.66
CA LEU A 50 -11.90 0.29 7.12
C LEU A 50 -11.00 1.06 6.14
N ALA A 51 -9.75 1.32 6.52
CA ALA A 51 -8.79 1.98 5.62
C ALA A 51 -8.56 1.17 4.33
N GLU A 52 -8.38 -0.15 4.44
CA GLU A 52 -8.25 -1.07 3.31
C GLU A 52 -9.48 -0.99 2.41
N LYS A 53 -10.69 -1.01 2.98
CA LYS A 53 -11.93 -0.86 2.22
C LYS A 53 -11.99 0.48 1.49
N VAL A 54 -11.65 1.59 2.16
CA VAL A 54 -11.64 2.93 1.55
C VAL A 54 -10.66 2.99 0.38
N ILE A 55 -9.43 2.51 0.57
CA ILE A 55 -8.41 2.53 -0.49
C ILE A 55 -8.81 1.60 -1.64
N ASN A 56 -9.23 0.36 -1.36
CA ASN A 56 -9.71 -0.54 -2.42
C ASN A 56 -10.93 0.02 -3.18
N THR A 57 -11.78 0.83 -2.53
CA THR A 57 -12.90 1.51 -3.20
C THR A 57 -12.41 2.64 -4.10
N LEU A 58 -11.40 3.41 -3.67
CA LEU A 58 -10.78 4.45 -4.49
C LEU A 58 -10.11 3.85 -5.72
N PHE A 59 -9.42 2.72 -5.55
CA PHE A 59 -8.80 1.93 -6.60
C PHE A 59 -9.73 0.82 -7.11
N TRP A 60 -11.01 1.13 -7.35
CA TRP A 60 -12.03 0.13 -7.75
C TRP A 60 -11.68 -0.68 -9.01
N PHE A 61 -10.79 -0.17 -9.86
CA PHE A 61 -10.29 -0.85 -11.06
C PHE A 61 -9.16 -1.86 -10.77
N ASP A 62 -8.57 -1.85 -9.58
CA ASP A 62 -7.53 -2.78 -9.13
C ASP A 62 -8.06 -3.63 -7.96
N LYS A 63 -8.50 -4.85 -8.28
CA LYS A 63 -9.13 -5.75 -7.30
C LYS A 63 -8.15 -6.14 -6.21
N ASN A 64 -8.53 -5.89 -4.96
CA ASN A 64 -7.69 -6.14 -3.78
C ASN A 64 -6.35 -5.37 -3.82
N HIS A 65 -6.36 -4.15 -4.35
CA HIS A 65 -5.22 -3.25 -4.47
C HIS A 65 -4.29 -3.25 -3.24
N CYS A 66 -4.84 -3.03 -2.05
CA CYS A 66 -4.05 -3.00 -0.81
C CYS A 66 -3.34 -4.33 -0.51
N TYR A 67 -4.03 -5.47 -0.70
CA TYR A 67 -3.45 -6.79 -0.45
C TYR A 67 -2.35 -7.12 -1.45
N ASN A 68 -2.57 -6.78 -2.73
CA ASN A 68 -1.59 -7.00 -3.80
C ASN A 68 -0.37 -6.07 -3.69
N SER A 69 -0.52 -4.95 -2.97
CA SER A 69 0.55 -3.98 -2.73
C SER A 69 1.43 -4.33 -1.52
N ILE A 70 1.16 -5.44 -0.83
CA ILE A 70 1.99 -5.89 0.30
C ILE A 70 3.33 -6.39 -0.26
N GLU A 71 4.42 -5.75 0.15
CA GLU A 71 5.78 -6.24 -0.09
C GLU A 71 6.09 -7.31 0.97
N TRP A 72 5.75 -8.57 0.70
CA TRP A 72 5.93 -9.68 1.65
C TRP A 72 7.40 -10.00 1.95
N ASP A 73 8.30 -9.54 1.09
CA ASP A 73 9.72 -9.85 1.13
C ASP A 73 10.50 -8.88 2.04
N GLU A 74 9.84 -7.80 2.50
CA GLU A 74 10.42 -6.64 3.20
C GLU A 74 9.80 -6.43 4.61
N ILE A 75 9.24 -7.49 5.22
CA ILE A 75 8.48 -7.43 6.51
C ILE A 75 9.38 -7.46 7.74
#